data_AF-A0AAC9M3F6-F1
#
_entry.id   AF-A0AAC9M3F6-F1
#
_cell.length_a   1.000
_cell.length_b   1.000
_cell.length_c   1.000
_cell.angle_alpha   90.00
_cell.angle_beta   90.00
_cell.angle_gamma   90.00
#
_symmetry.space_group_name_H-M   'P 1'
#
loop_
_entity.id
_entity.type
_entity.pdbx_description
1 polymer ?
#
loop_
_entity_poly.entity_id
_entity_poly.type
_entity_poly.pdbx_seq_one_letter_code
_entity_poly.pdbx_strand_id
1 'polypeptide(L)'
;MRVLLRPVLVPELGLVIVKPGRESMPVFHNTRVLVEPEPKSMRNLPSGVVPAVRQPLAEDKSLLPFFSDERVIRAAGGAGALSDWLLRHVKSCQWPHGDYHHSETVIHRYGAGAMVLCWHCDNQLRDQFTERLESMATDNCARWVLSVVRRDLGFDDSHVVTMPELCWWLIRNDLADALPESAARKALRLPKPVVPSVTRESDLVPSVPATSIIQDKAKKVLVLKVDPESPESFMLRPKRRRWVNEKYTRWVKTQPCACCGKPADDAHHLIGHGQGGMGTKAHDLFVLPLCRKHHDELHADTVVFEEKYGSQLELIFRFIDRALAIGVLA
;
A
#
# COMPACT_ATOMS: atom_id res chain seq x y z
N MET A 1 16.20 -11.82 -22.51
CA MET A 1 15.33 -12.88 -23.09
C MET A 1 15.54 -14.16 -22.31
N ARG A 2 14.46 -14.81 -21.85
CA ARG A 2 14.51 -16.11 -21.16
C ARG A 2 14.12 -17.21 -22.13
N VAL A 3 14.78 -18.36 -22.06
CA VAL A 3 14.54 -19.49 -22.96
C VAL A 3 14.42 -20.75 -22.12
N LEU A 4 13.36 -21.53 -22.35
CA LEU A 4 13.17 -22.84 -21.75
C LEU A 4 13.58 -23.87 -22.79
N LEU A 5 14.64 -24.64 -22.54
CA LEU A 5 15.11 -25.68 -23.45
C LEU A 5 15.16 -27.02 -22.74
N ARG A 6 14.76 -28.07 -23.45
CA ARG A 6 14.97 -29.44 -22.98
C ARG A 6 16.46 -29.81 -23.12
N PRO A 7 17.17 -30.13 -22.03
CA PRO A 7 18.54 -30.60 -22.11
C PRO A 7 18.60 -32.05 -22.59
N VAL A 8 19.62 -32.37 -23.38
CA VAL A 8 20.05 -33.74 -23.69
C VAL A 8 21.32 -34.01 -22.89
N LEU A 9 21.25 -34.97 -21.98
CA LEU A 9 22.38 -35.35 -21.14
C LEU A 9 23.26 -36.33 -21.92
N VAL A 10 24.57 -36.10 -21.88
CA VAL A 10 25.60 -37.05 -22.37
C VAL A 10 26.52 -37.37 -21.18
N PRO A 11 26.07 -38.25 -20.27
CA PRO A 11 26.74 -38.48 -18.98
C PRO A 11 28.18 -38.94 -19.11
N GLU A 12 28.49 -39.74 -20.13
CA GLU A 12 29.81 -40.33 -20.38
C GLU A 12 30.87 -39.26 -20.67
N LEU A 13 30.45 -38.10 -21.19
CA LEU A 13 31.31 -36.97 -21.50
C LEU A 13 31.18 -35.82 -20.49
N GLY A 14 30.28 -35.94 -19.51
CA GLY A 14 29.95 -34.84 -18.60
C GLY A 14 29.35 -33.62 -19.32
N LEU A 15 28.71 -33.83 -20.48
CA LEU A 15 28.19 -32.75 -21.32
C LEU A 15 26.67 -32.64 -21.24
N VAL A 16 26.18 -31.41 -21.38
CA VAL A 16 24.75 -31.09 -21.56
C VAL A 16 24.60 -30.38 -22.89
N ILE A 17 23.81 -30.98 -23.79
CA ILE A 17 23.54 -30.43 -25.12
C ILE A 17 22.14 -29.82 -25.12
N VAL A 18 22.00 -28.60 -25.63
CA VAL A 18 20.72 -27.92 -25.82
C VAL A 18 20.53 -27.59 -27.30
N LYS A 19 19.30 -27.72 -27.80
CA LYS A 19 18.95 -27.38 -29.18
C LYS A 19 18.12 -26.08 -29.20
N PRO A 20 18.75 -24.90 -29.24
CA PRO A 20 18.04 -23.64 -29.42
C PRO A 20 17.41 -23.54 -30.81
N GLY A 21 16.26 -22.89 -30.89
CA GLY A 21 15.62 -22.49 -32.15
C GLY A 21 16.20 -21.18 -32.67
N ARG A 22 15.78 -20.76 -33.87
CA ARG A 22 16.29 -19.53 -34.53
C ARG A 22 16.13 -18.28 -33.67
N GLU A 23 15.02 -18.17 -32.95
CA GLU A 23 14.73 -17.03 -32.07
C GLU A 23 15.45 -17.08 -30.72
N SER A 24 15.85 -18.27 -30.24
CA SER A 24 16.53 -18.43 -28.95
C SER A 24 18.05 -18.53 -29.05
N MET A 25 18.59 -18.75 -30.25
CA MET A 25 20.04 -18.79 -30.52
C MET A 25 20.79 -17.55 -30.01
N PRO A 26 20.26 -16.30 -30.12
CA PRO A 26 20.97 -15.11 -29.67
C PRO A 26 21.37 -15.11 -28.18
N VAL A 27 20.67 -15.85 -27.32
CA VAL A 27 21.02 -15.95 -25.89
C VAL A 27 22.38 -16.62 -25.67
N PHE A 28 22.75 -17.55 -26.55
CA PHE A 28 23.99 -18.32 -26.46
C PHE A 28 25.19 -17.63 -27.14
N HIS A 29 24.97 -16.48 -27.79
CA HIS A 29 26.08 -15.62 -28.24
C HIS A 29 26.70 -14.81 -27.08
N ASN A 30 26.03 -14.75 -25.93
CA ASN A 30 26.61 -14.17 -24.72
C ASN A 30 27.70 -15.10 -24.15
N THR A 31 28.74 -14.50 -23.57
CA THR A 31 29.90 -15.24 -23.01
C THR A 31 29.55 -16.17 -21.85
N ARG A 32 28.45 -15.92 -21.13
CA ARG A 32 27.97 -16.75 -20.02
C ARG A 32 26.44 -16.82 -20.03
N VAL A 33 25.89 -17.96 -19.62
CA VAL A 33 24.45 -18.20 -19.50
C VAL A 33 24.15 -18.78 -18.12
N LEU A 34 23.12 -18.26 -17.45
CA LEU A 34 22.61 -18.80 -16.19
C LEU A 34 21.65 -19.96 -16.50
N VAL A 35 21.88 -21.11 -15.85
CA VAL A 35 21.02 -22.30 -15.97
C VAL A 35 20.31 -22.54 -14.64
N GLU A 36 18.99 -22.58 -14.69
CA GLU A 36 18.13 -22.81 -13.51
C GLU A 36 17.24 -24.04 -13.75
N PRO A 37 16.88 -24.79 -12.70
CA PRO A 37 15.87 -25.84 -12.81
C PRO A 37 14.52 -25.25 -13.20
N GLU A 38 13.74 -26.02 -13.97
CA GLU A 38 12.43 -25.58 -14.45
C GLU A 38 11.49 -25.22 -13.28
N PRO A 39 10.96 -23.98 -13.23
CA PRO A 39 9.96 -23.60 -12.24
C PRO A 39 8.65 -24.37 -12.41
N LYS A 40 7.96 -24.68 -11.30
CA LYS A 40 6.66 -25.38 -11.32
C LYS A 40 5.62 -24.71 -12.22
N SER A 41 5.66 -23.37 -12.35
CA SER A 41 4.74 -22.59 -13.20
C SER A 41 4.98 -22.76 -14.70
N MET A 42 6.12 -23.30 -15.12
CA MET A 42 6.52 -23.38 -16.53
C MET A 42 6.44 -24.80 -17.12
N ARG A 43 6.07 -25.81 -16.32
CA ARG A 43 5.99 -27.24 -16.73
C ARG A 43 5.17 -27.53 -17.97
N ASN A 44 4.19 -26.68 -18.26
CA ASN A 44 3.27 -26.85 -19.38
C ASN A 44 3.68 -26.04 -20.62
N LEU A 45 4.80 -25.31 -20.57
CA LEU A 45 5.28 -24.51 -21.69
C LEU A 45 6.13 -25.38 -22.64
N PRO A 46 6.01 -25.19 -23.97
CA PRO A 46 6.89 -25.84 -24.92
C PRO A 46 8.32 -25.28 -24.81
N SER A 47 9.31 -26.04 -25.28
CA SER A 47 10.67 -25.53 -25.42
C SER A 47 10.73 -24.38 -26.43
N GLY A 48 11.37 -23.28 -26.07
CA GLY A 48 11.45 -22.08 -26.89
C GLY A 48 11.69 -20.81 -26.07
N VAL A 49 11.53 -19.66 -26.72
CA VAL A 49 11.55 -18.36 -26.04
C VAL A 49 10.38 -18.33 -25.05
N VAL A 50 10.68 -18.08 -23.78
CA VAL A 50 9.64 -17.92 -22.77
C VAL A 50 8.96 -16.57 -23.07
N PRO A 51 7.63 -16.55 -23.31
CA PRO A 51 6.90 -15.31 -23.50
C PRO A 51 7.20 -14.34 -22.36
N ALA A 52 7.19 -13.03 -22.63
CA ALA A 52 7.27 -12.02 -21.58
C ALA A 52 6.22 -12.35 -20.51
N VAL A 53 6.74 -12.88 -19.41
CA VAL A 53 6.09 -13.43 -18.22
C VAL A 53 4.57 -13.51 -18.30
N ARG A 54 4.02 -14.74 -18.32
CA ARG A 54 2.64 -14.95 -17.84
C ARG A 54 2.58 -14.41 -16.42
N GLN A 55 1.86 -13.33 -16.25
CA GLN A 55 1.71 -12.64 -14.98
C GLN A 55 0.54 -13.30 -14.22
N PRO A 56 0.79 -14.17 -13.23
CA PRO A 56 -0.27 -14.96 -12.60
C PRO A 56 -1.31 -14.09 -11.89
N LEU A 57 -0.91 -12.88 -11.44
CA LEU A 57 -1.83 -11.92 -10.84
C LEU A 57 -2.83 -11.36 -11.85
N ALA A 58 -2.49 -11.28 -13.14
CA ALA A 58 -3.42 -10.85 -14.18
C ALA A 58 -4.49 -11.91 -14.48
N GLU A 59 -4.17 -13.19 -14.26
CA GLU A 59 -5.09 -14.32 -14.48
C GLU A 59 -5.97 -14.60 -13.24
N ASP A 60 -5.67 -13.99 -12.09
CA ASP A 60 -6.42 -14.20 -10.85
C ASP A 60 -7.74 -13.43 -10.87
N LYS A 61 -8.86 -14.15 -11.09
CA LYS A 61 -10.21 -13.57 -11.10
C LYS A 61 -10.57 -12.78 -9.83
N SER A 62 -9.93 -13.09 -8.69
CA SER A 62 -10.17 -12.35 -7.44
C SER A 62 -9.67 -10.90 -7.46
N LEU A 63 -8.80 -10.56 -8.41
CA LEU A 63 -8.25 -9.21 -8.60
C LEU A 63 -8.96 -8.43 -9.72
N LEU A 64 -9.96 -9.00 -10.40
CA LEU A 64 -10.68 -8.26 -11.44
C LEU A 64 -11.31 -6.96 -10.91
N PRO A 65 -11.98 -6.93 -9.73
CA PRO A 65 -12.52 -5.68 -9.20
C PRO A 65 -11.43 -4.64 -8.90
N PHE A 66 -10.22 -5.11 -8.57
CA PHE A 66 -9.08 -4.24 -8.30
C PHE A 66 -8.56 -3.55 -9.57
N PHE A 67 -8.42 -4.29 -10.68
CA PHE A 67 -7.95 -3.72 -11.94
C PHE A 67 -8.97 -2.80 -12.62
N SER A 68 -10.24 -2.91 -12.25
CA SER A 68 -11.32 -2.05 -12.73
C SER A 68 -11.57 -0.83 -11.82
N ASP A 69 -10.89 -0.69 -10.68
CA ASP A 69 -11.04 0.45 -9.78
C ASP A 69 -10.40 1.72 -10.39
N GLU A 70 -11.18 2.78 -10.55
CA GLU A 70 -10.74 4.05 -11.12
C GLU A 70 -9.56 4.68 -10.35
N ARG A 71 -9.50 4.47 -9.03
CA ARG A 71 -8.43 5.00 -8.18
C ARG A 71 -7.09 4.33 -8.49
N VAL A 72 -7.13 3.01 -8.74
CA VAL A 72 -5.96 2.22 -9.14
C VAL A 72 -5.49 2.65 -10.52
N ILE A 73 -6.42 2.81 -11.47
CA ILE A 73 -6.13 3.29 -12.82
C ILE A 73 -5.50 4.68 -12.78
N ARG A 74 -6.05 5.60 -11.96
CA ARG A 74 -5.51 6.94 -11.78
C ARG A 74 -4.09 6.92 -11.20
N ALA A 75 -3.83 6.12 -10.17
CA ALA A 75 -2.50 5.98 -9.60
C ALA A 75 -1.49 5.37 -10.58
N ALA A 76 -1.93 4.48 -11.48
CA ALA A 76 -1.09 3.91 -12.53
C ALA A 76 -0.79 4.89 -13.69
N GLY A 77 -1.36 6.10 -13.69
CA GLY A 77 -1.15 7.13 -14.72
C GLY A 77 -2.39 7.48 -15.55
N GLY A 78 -3.54 6.89 -15.24
CA GLY A 78 -4.83 7.20 -15.84
C GLY A 78 -5.10 6.52 -17.19
N ALA A 79 -6.33 6.68 -17.69
CA ALA A 79 -6.80 5.97 -18.87
C ALA A 79 -6.14 6.43 -20.19
N GLY A 80 -5.47 7.59 -20.20
CA GLY A 80 -4.63 8.03 -21.32
C GLY A 80 -3.36 7.18 -21.43
N ALA A 81 -2.66 6.96 -20.31
CA ALA A 81 -1.46 6.13 -20.27
C ALA A 81 -1.75 4.66 -20.64
N LEU A 82 -2.92 4.13 -20.29
CA LEU A 82 -3.38 2.82 -20.75
C LEU A 82 -3.49 2.78 -22.29
N SER A 83 -4.08 3.81 -22.90
CA SER A 83 -4.25 3.89 -24.35
C SER A 83 -2.89 3.94 -25.06
N ASP A 84 -1.96 4.76 -24.55
CA ASP A 84 -0.60 4.87 -25.09
C ASP A 84 0.21 3.57 -24.92
N TRP A 85 -0.03 2.85 -23.83
CA TRP A 85 0.58 1.54 -23.60
C TRP A 85 0.06 0.51 -24.60
N LEU A 86 -1.26 0.49 -24.85
CA LEU A 86 -1.87 -0.42 -25.82
C LEU A 86 -1.34 -0.21 -27.23
N LEU A 87 -1.25 1.04 -27.71
CA LEU A 87 -0.70 1.35 -29.05
C LEU A 87 0.76 0.91 -29.21
N ARG A 88 1.53 0.90 -28.12
CA ARG A 88 2.93 0.44 -28.13
C ARG A 88 3.04 -1.08 -28.17
N HIS A 89 2.18 -1.81 -27.47
CA HIS A 89 2.32 -3.26 -27.27
C HIS A 89 1.44 -4.11 -28.19
N VAL A 90 0.34 -3.56 -28.71
CA VAL A 90 -0.62 -4.27 -29.56
C VAL A 90 -0.60 -3.66 -30.94
N LYS A 91 -0.28 -4.47 -31.96
CA LYS A 91 -0.09 -4.02 -33.35
C LYS A 91 -1.20 -4.45 -34.31
N SER A 92 -2.13 -5.27 -33.85
CA SER A 92 -3.23 -5.79 -34.65
C SER A 92 -4.53 -5.76 -33.86
N CYS A 93 -5.66 -5.88 -34.57
CA CYS A 93 -6.96 -6.05 -33.95
C CYS A 93 -6.94 -7.21 -32.95
N GLN A 94 -7.43 -6.99 -31.73
CA GLN A 94 -7.52 -8.04 -30.71
C GLN A 94 -8.80 -8.88 -30.84
N TRP A 95 -9.78 -8.42 -31.60
CA TRP A 95 -11.03 -9.15 -31.80
C TRP A 95 -10.80 -10.34 -32.72
N PRO A 96 -11.04 -11.59 -32.25
CA PRO A 96 -10.69 -12.79 -33.00
C PRO A 96 -11.76 -13.21 -34.00
N HIS A 97 -12.97 -12.64 -33.91
CA HIS A 97 -14.14 -13.09 -34.68
C HIS A 97 -14.53 -12.04 -35.73
N GLY A 98 -13.86 -12.08 -36.87
CA GLY A 98 -14.23 -11.22 -37.99
C GLY A 98 -13.81 -11.86 -39.29
N ASP A 99 -14.72 -11.89 -40.26
CA ASP A 99 -14.41 -12.32 -41.62
C ASP A 99 -13.49 -11.31 -42.33
N TYR A 100 -13.40 -10.09 -41.80
CA TYR A 100 -12.58 -9.00 -42.30
C TYR A 100 -11.97 -8.16 -41.18
N HIS A 101 -10.69 -7.81 -41.31
CA HIS A 101 -10.01 -6.84 -40.45
C HIS A 101 -9.38 -5.74 -41.29
N HIS A 102 -9.73 -4.49 -40.97
CA HIS A 102 -9.11 -3.31 -41.58
C HIS A 102 -7.65 -3.13 -41.09
N SER A 103 -6.80 -2.51 -41.90
CA SER A 103 -5.38 -2.27 -41.56
C SER A 103 -5.21 -1.26 -40.43
N GLU A 104 -6.06 -0.23 -40.40
CA GLU A 104 -6.05 0.80 -39.37
C GLU A 104 -6.72 0.34 -38.08
N THR A 105 -6.09 0.71 -36.97
CA THR A 105 -6.51 0.36 -35.61
C THR A 105 -6.92 1.59 -34.79
N VAL A 106 -7.79 1.38 -33.81
CA VAL A 106 -8.32 2.39 -32.92
C VAL A 106 -8.42 1.84 -31.50
N ILE A 107 -8.34 2.72 -30.51
CA ILE A 107 -8.59 2.37 -29.11
C ILE A 107 -10.08 2.41 -28.84
N HIS A 108 -10.66 1.25 -28.56
CA HIS A 108 -12.03 1.11 -28.11
C HIS A 108 -12.06 1.08 -26.58
N ARG A 109 -12.80 2.02 -25.97
CA ARG A 109 -12.96 2.13 -24.52
C ARG A 109 -14.19 1.35 -24.07
N TYR A 110 -14.03 0.52 -23.05
CA TYR A 110 -15.12 -0.31 -22.53
C TYR A 110 -15.03 -0.35 -21.00
N GLY A 111 -16.02 0.23 -20.32
CA GLY A 111 -16.01 0.41 -18.87
C GLY A 111 -14.76 1.17 -18.41
N ALA A 112 -14.05 0.63 -17.42
CA ALA A 112 -12.80 1.17 -16.90
C ALA A 112 -11.55 0.80 -17.76
N GLY A 113 -11.70 -0.12 -18.72
CA GLY A 113 -10.61 -0.63 -19.54
C GLY A 113 -10.61 -0.12 -20.98
N ALA A 114 -9.66 -0.63 -21.77
CA ALA A 114 -9.52 -0.31 -23.18
C ALA A 114 -8.95 -1.49 -23.97
N MET A 115 -9.21 -1.52 -25.28
CA MET A 115 -8.70 -2.54 -26.20
C MET A 115 -8.39 -1.95 -27.57
N VAL A 116 -7.58 -2.66 -28.36
CA VAL A 116 -7.24 -2.27 -29.73
C VAL A 116 -8.09 -3.06 -30.72
N LEU A 117 -8.91 -2.34 -31.49
CA LEU A 117 -9.74 -2.90 -32.55
C LEU A 117 -9.36 -2.28 -33.89
N CYS A 118 -9.61 -2.98 -35.01
CA CYS A 118 -9.57 -2.32 -36.32
C CYS A 118 -10.83 -1.49 -36.54
N TRP A 119 -10.79 -0.52 -37.46
CA TRP A 119 -11.95 0.34 -37.76
C TRP A 119 -13.24 -0.44 -38.06
N HIS A 120 -13.12 -1.57 -38.75
CA HIS A 120 -14.27 -2.42 -39.06
C HIS A 120 -14.89 -3.06 -37.81
N CYS A 121 -14.07 -3.72 -36.98
CA CYS A 121 -14.54 -4.36 -35.76
C CYS A 121 -15.02 -3.33 -34.72
N ASP A 122 -14.38 -2.17 -34.62
CA ASP A 122 -14.86 -1.08 -33.75
C ASP A 122 -16.26 -0.63 -34.13
N ASN A 123 -16.54 -0.47 -35.43
CA ASN A 123 -17.86 -0.07 -35.88
C ASN A 123 -18.92 -1.17 -35.66
N GLN A 124 -18.55 -2.44 -35.82
CA GLN A 124 -19.46 -3.57 -35.56
C GLN A 124 -19.78 -3.72 -34.07
N LEU A 125 -18.77 -3.59 -33.21
CA LEU A 125 -18.88 -3.82 -31.77
C LEU A 125 -19.31 -2.57 -31.00
N ARG A 126 -19.48 -1.44 -31.70
CA ARG A 126 -20.02 -0.20 -31.15
C ARG A 126 -21.36 -0.47 -30.47
N ASP A 127 -21.49 -0.01 -29.23
CA ASP A 127 -22.68 -0.17 -28.38
C ASP A 127 -23.08 -1.61 -28.05
N GLN A 128 -22.21 -2.60 -28.32
CA GLN A 128 -22.43 -3.98 -27.88
C GLN A 128 -21.89 -4.20 -26.47
N PHE A 129 -22.68 -4.84 -25.62
CA PHE A 129 -22.28 -5.21 -24.27
C PHE A 129 -22.17 -6.73 -24.18
N THR A 130 -20.95 -7.25 -24.16
CA THR A 130 -20.70 -8.69 -24.02
C THR A 130 -19.65 -8.93 -22.94
N GLU A 131 -19.80 -10.04 -22.21
CA GLU A 131 -18.84 -10.49 -21.19
C GLU A 131 -17.42 -10.66 -21.78
N ARG A 132 -17.34 -11.00 -23.07
CA ARG A 132 -16.06 -11.15 -23.77
C ARG A 132 -15.34 -9.82 -23.97
N LEU A 133 -16.05 -8.75 -24.34
CA LEU A 133 -15.47 -7.42 -24.46
C LEU A 133 -15.01 -6.92 -23.09
N GLU A 134 -15.81 -7.14 -22.06
CA GLU A 134 -15.44 -6.79 -20.69
C GLU A 134 -14.18 -7.53 -20.23
N SER A 135 -14.10 -8.84 -20.46
CA SER A 135 -12.91 -9.64 -20.15
C SER A 135 -11.67 -9.14 -20.90
N MET A 136 -11.78 -8.82 -22.18
CA MET A 136 -10.65 -8.31 -22.97
C MET A 136 -10.15 -6.96 -22.45
N ALA A 137 -11.07 -6.04 -22.13
CA ALA A 137 -10.72 -4.73 -21.59
C ALA A 137 -10.06 -4.86 -20.20
N THR A 138 -10.58 -5.74 -19.36
CA THR A 138 -10.05 -5.97 -18.00
C THR A 138 -8.68 -6.65 -18.04
N ASP A 139 -8.48 -7.64 -18.92
CA ASP A 139 -7.18 -8.31 -19.11
C ASP A 139 -6.10 -7.33 -19.56
N ASN A 140 -6.43 -6.44 -20.49
CA ASN A 140 -5.55 -5.38 -20.95
C ASN A 140 -5.19 -4.42 -19.80
N CYS A 141 -6.19 -4.02 -19.00
CA CYS A 141 -5.99 -3.15 -17.84
C CYS A 141 -5.06 -3.83 -16.81
N ALA A 142 -5.31 -5.10 -16.47
CA ALA A 142 -4.51 -5.85 -15.51
C ALA A 142 -3.04 -5.95 -15.95
N ARG A 143 -2.79 -6.26 -17.22
CA ARG A 143 -1.43 -6.33 -17.79
C ARG A 143 -0.74 -4.97 -17.73
N TRP A 144 -1.45 -3.90 -18.10
CA TRP A 144 -0.93 -2.54 -18.05
C TRP A 144 -0.58 -2.11 -16.62
N VAL A 145 -1.53 -2.22 -15.67
CA VAL A 145 -1.31 -1.87 -14.26
C VAL A 145 -0.10 -2.63 -13.71
N LEU A 146 0.01 -3.93 -13.95
CA LEU A 146 1.15 -4.72 -13.47
C LEU A 146 2.48 -4.32 -14.12
N SER A 147 2.46 -3.87 -15.38
CA SER A 147 3.65 -3.29 -16.02
C SER A 147 4.08 -1.97 -15.36
N VAL A 148 3.11 -1.15 -14.94
CA VAL A 148 3.36 0.09 -14.19
C VAL A 148 3.92 -0.22 -12.81
N VAL A 149 3.29 -1.13 -12.06
CA VAL A 149 3.80 -1.58 -10.74
C VAL A 149 5.24 -2.07 -10.86
N ARG A 150 5.55 -2.90 -11.86
CA ARG A 150 6.90 -3.40 -12.12
C ARG A 150 7.90 -2.27 -12.33
N ARG A 151 7.56 -1.30 -13.18
CA ARG A 151 8.39 -0.13 -13.49
C ARG A 151 8.60 0.76 -12.27
N ASP A 152 7.54 1.04 -11.52
CA ASP A 152 7.56 1.94 -10.36
C ASP A 152 8.35 1.36 -9.16
N LEU A 153 8.48 0.03 -9.12
CA LEU A 153 9.33 -0.70 -8.18
C LEU A 153 10.76 -0.90 -8.68
N GLY A 154 11.08 -0.45 -9.90
CA GLY A 154 12.43 -0.48 -10.47
C GLY A 154 12.85 -1.85 -11.03
N PHE A 155 11.90 -2.75 -11.29
CA PHE A 155 12.19 -4.06 -11.86
C PHE A 155 12.28 -4.02 -13.39
N ASP A 156 13.02 -4.97 -13.97
CA ASP A 156 13.14 -5.13 -15.42
C ASP A 156 11.89 -5.76 -16.06
N ASP A 157 11.83 -5.75 -17.40
CA ASP A 157 10.69 -6.24 -18.17
C ASP A 157 10.42 -7.76 -18.07
N SER A 158 11.35 -8.52 -17.49
CA SER A 158 11.27 -9.95 -17.30
C SER A 158 10.88 -10.38 -15.88
N HIS A 159 10.70 -9.43 -14.97
CA HIS A 159 10.27 -9.69 -13.60
C HIS A 159 8.78 -10.03 -13.50
N VAL A 160 8.46 -11.01 -12.66
CA VAL A 160 7.08 -11.41 -12.34
C VAL A 160 6.66 -10.71 -11.06
N VAL A 161 5.78 -9.72 -11.16
CA VAL A 161 5.28 -9.03 -9.96
C VAL A 161 4.57 -10.02 -9.03
N THR A 162 5.01 -10.09 -7.78
CA THR A 162 4.43 -10.96 -6.76
C THR A 162 3.35 -10.24 -5.94
N MET A 163 2.49 -10.99 -5.24
CA MET A 163 1.45 -10.39 -4.39
C MET A 163 2.02 -9.42 -3.33
N PRO A 164 3.11 -9.74 -2.60
CA PRO A 164 3.71 -8.78 -1.66
C PRO A 164 4.21 -7.50 -2.33
N GLU A 165 4.77 -7.57 -3.54
CA GLU A 165 5.22 -6.41 -4.31
C GLU A 165 4.04 -5.53 -4.75
N LEU A 166 2.95 -6.16 -5.20
CA LEU A 166 1.71 -5.45 -5.48
C LEU A 166 1.18 -4.74 -4.23
N CYS A 167 1.13 -5.43 -3.08
CA CYS A 167 0.72 -4.83 -1.81
C CYS A 167 1.63 -3.67 -1.39
N TRP A 168 2.95 -3.78 -1.62
CA TRP A 168 3.89 -2.70 -1.33
C TRP A 168 3.63 -1.47 -2.19
N TRP A 169 3.42 -1.65 -3.50
CA TRP A 169 3.04 -0.55 -4.38
C TRP A 169 1.72 0.09 -3.96
N LEU A 170 0.73 -0.68 -3.51
CA LEU A 170 -0.54 -0.14 -3.01
C LEU A 170 -0.37 0.70 -1.76
N ILE A 171 0.44 0.25 -0.80
CA ILE A 171 0.74 1.02 0.41
C ILE A 171 1.45 2.32 0.04
N ARG A 172 2.40 2.28 -0.91
CA ARG A 172 3.15 3.46 -1.37
C ARG A 172 2.27 4.52 -2.05
N ASN A 173 1.09 4.15 -2.52
CA ASN A 173 0.13 5.02 -3.21
C ASN A 173 -1.16 5.24 -2.40
N ASP A 174 -1.20 4.86 -1.12
CA ASP A 174 -2.37 5.00 -0.23
C ASP A 174 -3.64 4.28 -0.74
N LEU A 175 -3.49 3.17 -1.45
CA LEU A 175 -4.58 2.38 -2.05
C LEU A 175 -4.75 0.99 -1.41
N ALA A 176 -4.34 0.84 -0.16
CA ALA A 176 -4.42 -0.44 0.56
C ALA A 176 -5.87 -0.94 0.75
N ASP A 177 -6.84 -0.04 0.71
CA ASP A 177 -8.28 -0.30 0.81
C ASP A 177 -8.92 -0.77 -0.51
N ALA A 178 -8.29 -0.50 -1.66
CA ALA A 178 -8.76 -0.94 -2.97
C ALA A 178 -8.57 -2.44 -3.20
N LEU A 179 -7.82 -3.14 -2.33
CA LEU A 179 -7.58 -4.57 -2.44
C LEU A 179 -8.83 -5.37 -2.02
N PRO A 180 -9.39 -6.25 -2.87
CA PRO A 180 -10.56 -7.07 -2.54
C PRO A 180 -10.29 -7.99 -1.34
N GLU A 181 -11.31 -8.27 -0.53
CA GLU A 181 -11.18 -9.08 0.70
C GLU A 181 -10.54 -10.45 0.43
N SER A 182 -10.90 -11.11 -0.67
CA SER A 182 -10.33 -12.41 -1.06
C SER A 182 -8.82 -12.31 -1.37
N ALA A 183 -8.38 -11.23 -2.02
CA ALA A 183 -6.97 -10.96 -2.29
C ALA A 183 -6.22 -10.51 -1.02
N ALA A 184 -6.83 -9.69 -0.18
CA ALA A 184 -6.30 -9.28 1.11
C ALA A 184 -6.03 -10.49 2.03
N ARG A 185 -6.97 -11.46 2.07
CA ARG A 185 -6.76 -12.72 2.80
C ARG A 185 -5.59 -13.53 2.25
N LYS A 186 -5.45 -13.64 0.92
CA LYS A 186 -4.29 -14.30 0.30
C LYS A 186 -2.98 -13.59 0.67
N ALA A 187 -2.95 -12.26 0.62
CA ALA A 187 -1.80 -11.44 0.99
C ALA A 187 -1.40 -11.65 2.46
N LEU A 188 -2.38 -11.70 3.37
CA LEU A 188 -2.19 -12.00 4.80
C LEU A 188 -2.01 -13.49 5.12
N ARG A 189 -2.09 -14.38 4.11
CA ARG A 189 -2.09 -15.85 4.28
C ARG A 189 -3.16 -16.36 5.26
N LEU A 190 -4.32 -15.71 5.28
CA LEU A 190 -5.46 -16.12 6.08
C LEU A 190 -6.25 -17.24 5.39
N PRO A 191 -6.84 -18.19 6.15
CA PRO A 191 -7.66 -19.26 5.56
C PRO A 191 -8.89 -18.67 4.86
N LYS A 192 -9.33 -19.30 3.77
CA LYS A 192 -10.60 -18.94 3.10
C LYS A 192 -11.76 -19.24 4.07
N PRO A 193 -12.68 -18.29 4.30
CA PRO A 193 -13.83 -18.56 5.15
C PRO A 193 -14.68 -19.62 4.46
N VAL A 194 -14.87 -20.75 5.14
CA VAL A 194 -15.86 -21.75 4.76
C VAL A 194 -17.12 -21.39 5.54
N VAL A 195 -18.14 -20.93 4.83
CA VAL A 195 -19.47 -20.74 5.41
C VAL A 195 -20.29 -21.98 5.01
N PRO A 196 -20.55 -22.92 5.92
CA PRO A 196 -21.45 -24.04 5.65
C PRO A 196 -22.82 -23.53 5.20
N SER A 197 -23.50 -24.26 4.32
CA SER A 197 -24.85 -23.91 3.87
C SER A 197 -25.89 -23.95 5.00
N VAL A 198 -25.57 -24.63 6.11
CA VAL A 198 -26.36 -24.66 7.34
C VAL A 198 -25.42 -24.38 8.52
N THR A 199 -25.62 -23.25 9.19
CA THR A 199 -24.90 -22.87 10.41
C THR A 199 -25.89 -22.35 11.44
N ARG A 200 -25.74 -22.72 12.70
CA ARG A 200 -26.40 -21.98 13.79
C ARG A 200 -25.72 -20.62 13.93
N GLU A 201 -26.50 -19.60 14.24
CA GLU A 201 -25.99 -18.24 14.49
C GLU A 201 -24.95 -18.22 15.62
N SER A 202 -25.10 -19.10 16.63
CA SER A 202 -24.13 -19.27 17.72
C SER A 202 -22.74 -19.74 17.27
N ASP A 203 -22.63 -20.33 16.08
CA ASP A 203 -21.38 -20.87 15.55
C ASP A 203 -20.62 -19.81 14.73
N LEU A 204 -21.22 -18.63 14.50
CA LEU A 204 -20.59 -17.51 13.83
C LEU A 204 -19.61 -16.82 14.78
N VAL A 205 -18.32 -17.03 14.55
CA VAL A 205 -17.27 -16.29 15.24
C VAL A 205 -17.00 -14.99 14.49
N PRO A 206 -17.25 -13.80 15.09
CA PRO A 206 -16.93 -12.53 14.45
C PRO A 206 -15.42 -12.45 14.19
N SER A 207 -15.05 -12.14 12.95
CA SER A 207 -13.65 -11.92 12.57
C SER A 207 -13.50 -10.56 11.90
N VAL A 208 -12.35 -9.94 12.11
CA VAL A 208 -12.02 -8.65 11.51
C VAL A 208 -11.73 -8.86 10.02
N PRO A 209 -12.28 -8.03 9.10
CA PRO A 209 -11.98 -8.10 7.67
C PRO A 209 -10.47 -8.03 7.40
N ALA A 210 -10.00 -8.79 6.41
CA ALA A 210 -8.60 -8.77 6.02
C ALA A 210 -8.18 -7.39 5.49
N THR A 211 -9.08 -6.69 4.79
CA THR A 211 -8.85 -5.31 4.35
C THR A 211 -8.57 -4.35 5.50
N SER A 212 -9.34 -4.41 6.60
CA SER A 212 -9.09 -3.56 7.77
C SER A 212 -7.79 -3.93 8.48
N ILE A 213 -7.40 -5.21 8.52
CA ILE A 213 -6.09 -5.61 9.06
C ILE A 213 -4.94 -5.02 8.22
N ILE A 214 -5.04 -5.04 6.89
CA ILE A 214 -4.04 -4.44 6.01
C ILE A 214 -4.00 -2.92 6.21
N GLN A 215 -5.15 -2.25 6.27
CA GLN A 215 -5.23 -0.82 6.52
C GLN A 215 -4.62 -0.42 7.87
N ASP A 216 -4.92 -1.15 8.95
CA ASP A 216 -4.37 -0.86 10.27
C ASP A 216 -2.84 -1.05 10.30
N LYS A 217 -2.33 -2.02 9.54
CA LYS A 217 -0.87 -2.20 9.38
C LYS A 217 -0.24 -1.10 8.52
N ALA A 218 -0.91 -0.64 7.47
CA ALA A 218 -0.46 0.45 6.61
C ALA A 218 -0.47 1.80 7.35
N LYS A 219 -1.47 2.04 8.20
CA LYS A 219 -1.63 3.25 9.03
C LYS A 219 -0.62 3.39 10.17
N LYS A 220 0.30 2.43 10.39
CA LYS A 220 1.31 2.52 11.46
C LYS A 220 2.46 3.51 11.20
N VAL A 221 2.36 4.34 10.17
CA VAL A 221 3.11 5.61 10.09
C VAL A 221 2.34 6.61 10.95
N LEU A 222 2.95 7.14 12.00
CA LEU A 222 2.34 8.02 13.03
C LEU A 222 1.55 9.17 12.40
N VAL A 223 0.26 8.99 12.17
CA VAL A 223 -0.68 10.07 11.88
C VAL A 223 -1.42 10.36 13.17
N LEU A 224 -1.41 11.61 13.61
CA LEU A 224 -2.28 12.11 14.67
C LEU A 224 -3.74 11.85 14.25
N LYS A 225 -4.32 10.75 14.71
CA LYS A 225 -5.67 10.32 14.32
C LYS A 225 -6.70 11.27 14.92
N VAL A 226 -7.23 12.19 14.11
CA VAL A 226 -8.41 12.99 14.44
C VAL A 226 -9.64 12.16 14.06
N ASP A 227 -10.45 11.79 15.05
CA ASP A 227 -11.73 11.12 14.83
C ASP A 227 -12.85 12.17 14.83
N PRO A 228 -13.44 12.51 13.68
CA PRO A 228 -14.48 13.53 13.61
C PRO A 228 -15.76 13.10 14.34
N GLU A 229 -15.95 11.80 14.58
CA GLU A 229 -17.16 11.22 15.20
C GLU A 229 -16.82 10.47 16.50
N SER A 230 -15.87 10.99 17.28
CA SER A 230 -15.58 10.47 18.63
C SER A 230 -16.87 10.31 19.45
N PRO A 231 -17.17 9.12 20.02
CA PRO A 231 -18.40 8.89 20.79
C PRO A 231 -18.62 9.88 21.94
N GLU A 232 -17.54 10.35 22.56
CA GLU A 232 -17.58 11.35 23.61
C GLU A 232 -18.06 12.74 23.13
N SER A 233 -17.91 13.08 21.85
CA SER A 233 -18.36 14.36 21.30
C SER A 233 -19.89 14.49 21.27
N PHE A 234 -20.60 13.36 21.25
CA PHE A 234 -22.06 13.29 21.27
C PHE A 234 -22.66 13.26 22.68
N MET A 235 -21.84 13.25 23.73
CA MET A 235 -22.31 13.18 25.12
C MET A 235 -22.50 14.57 25.74
N LEU A 236 -23.59 14.78 26.48
CA LEU A 236 -23.86 16.04 27.21
C LEU A 236 -22.75 16.40 28.21
N ARG A 237 -22.11 15.39 28.81
CA ARG A 237 -20.94 15.53 29.68
C ARG A 237 -19.87 14.53 29.26
N PRO A 238 -18.97 14.92 28.35
CA PRO A 238 -17.94 14.03 27.83
C PRO A 238 -16.99 13.54 28.93
N LYS A 239 -16.70 12.23 28.95
CA LYS A 239 -15.64 11.70 29.82
C LYS A 239 -14.28 12.13 29.28
N ARG A 240 -13.58 12.99 30.02
CA ARG A 240 -12.24 13.44 29.64
C ARG A 240 -11.24 12.29 29.79
N ARG A 241 -10.70 11.78 28.68
CA ARG A 241 -9.66 10.75 28.67
C ARG A 241 -8.28 11.39 28.65
N ARG A 242 -7.44 11.06 29.63
CA ARG A 242 -6.07 11.59 29.70
C ARG A 242 -5.23 11.01 28.55
N TRP A 243 -4.68 11.87 27.70
CA TRP A 243 -3.58 11.51 26.80
C TRP A 243 -2.28 11.30 27.60
N VAL A 244 -1.68 10.11 27.46
CA VAL A 244 -0.47 9.68 28.17
C VAL A 244 0.59 9.29 27.15
N ASN A 245 1.80 9.81 27.31
CA ASN A 245 2.94 9.53 26.46
C ASN A 245 4.23 9.58 27.28
N GLU A 246 4.68 8.41 27.71
CA GLU A 246 5.88 8.29 28.54
C GLU A 246 7.16 8.69 27.79
N LYS A 247 7.21 8.48 26.47
CA LYS A 247 8.37 8.91 25.65
C LYS A 247 8.47 10.43 25.65
N TYR A 248 7.36 11.12 25.46
CA TYR A 248 7.32 12.58 25.51
C TYR A 248 7.73 13.10 26.89
N THR A 249 7.14 12.61 27.98
CA THR A 249 7.51 13.07 29.33
C THR A 249 8.97 12.78 29.70
N ARG A 250 9.57 11.67 29.26
CA ARG A 250 11.02 11.43 29.41
C ARG A 250 11.86 12.42 28.61
N TRP A 251 11.46 12.74 27.39
CA TRP A 251 12.14 13.76 26.59
C TRP A 251 12.04 15.15 27.25
N VAL A 252 10.89 15.50 27.84
CA VAL A 252 10.74 16.78 28.56
C VAL A 252 11.75 16.90 29.71
N LYS A 253 12.01 15.82 30.46
CA LYS A 253 13.01 15.81 31.54
C LYS A 253 14.44 16.11 31.08
N THR A 254 14.76 15.88 29.81
CA THR A 254 16.09 16.18 29.25
C THR A 254 16.21 17.61 28.75
N GLN A 255 15.13 18.39 28.77
CA GLN A 255 15.14 19.77 28.30
C GLN A 255 15.67 20.73 29.38
N PRO A 256 16.15 21.91 28.97
CA PRO A 256 16.42 23.01 29.89
C PRO A 256 15.15 23.43 30.65
N CYS A 257 15.31 23.74 31.93
CA CYS A 257 14.30 24.31 32.80
C CYS A 257 13.75 25.60 32.19
N ALA A 258 12.43 25.70 32.10
CA ALA A 258 11.77 26.86 31.51
C ALA A 258 12.02 28.18 32.25
N CYS A 259 12.37 28.12 33.54
CA CYS A 259 12.65 29.31 34.36
C CYS A 259 14.11 29.77 34.29
N CYS A 260 15.07 28.84 34.35
CA CYS A 260 16.48 29.18 34.56
C CYS A 260 17.47 28.55 33.57
N GLY A 261 17.00 27.75 32.62
CA GLY A 261 17.83 27.11 31.60
C GLY A 261 18.75 25.98 32.06
N LYS A 262 18.82 25.68 33.37
CA LYS A 262 19.54 24.50 33.90
C LYS A 262 18.79 23.20 33.55
N PRO A 263 19.41 22.01 33.62
CA PRO A 263 18.69 20.74 33.41
C PRO A 263 17.42 20.65 34.26
N ALA A 264 16.33 20.18 33.66
CA ALA A 264 15.04 20.11 34.33
C ALA A 264 14.91 18.91 35.27
N ASP A 265 15.38 17.72 34.94
CA ASP A 265 15.20 16.50 35.76
C ASP A 265 13.74 16.02 35.92
N ASP A 266 12.76 16.94 35.97
CA ASP A 266 11.34 16.68 36.15
C ASP A 266 10.47 17.26 35.01
N ALA A 267 9.42 16.52 34.65
CA ALA A 267 8.35 16.98 33.78
C ALA A 267 7.14 17.34 34.66
N HIS A 268 6.91 18.64 34.84
CA HIS A 268 5.88 19.18 35.71
C HIS A 268 4.53 19.27 34.99
N HIS A 269 3.50 18.56 35.45
CA HIS A 269 2.14 18.68 34.90
C HIS A 269 1.47 19.98 35.36
N LEU A 270 0.77 20.66 34.44
CA LEU A 270 -0.05 21.84 34.75
C LEU A 270 -0.99 21.59 35.94
N ILE A 271 -0.96 22.49 36.94
CA ILE A 271 -1.85 22.47 38.11
C ILE A 271 -2.72 23.72 38.20
N GLY A 272 -3.85 23.65 38.90
CA GLY A 272 -4.72 24.82 39.17
C GLY A 272 -5.65 25.27 38.02
N HIS A 273 -5.52 24.73 36.80
CA HIS A 273 -6.31 25.15 35.63
C HIS A 273 -7.43 24.19 35.20
N GLY A 274 -7.94 23.35 36.11
CA GLY A 274 -9.02 22.41 35.80
C GLY A 274 -8.68 21.34 34.75
N GLN A 275 -7.40 21.18 34.41
CA GLN A 275 -6.90 20.14 33.48
C GLN A 275 -6.62 18.81 34.18
N GLY A 276 -6.76 18.76 35.51
CA GLY A 276 -6.71 17.58 36.36
C GLY A 276 -7.76 17.65 37.47
N GLY A 277 -7.85 16.60 38.27
CA GLY A 277 -8.72 16.49 39.44
C GLY A 277 -7.97 15.90 40.63
N MET A 278 -8.67 15.67 41.75
CA MET A 278 -8.05 15.10 42.96
C MET A 278 -7.38 13.75 42.64
N GLY A 279 -6.05 13.67 42.80
CA GLY A 279 -5.27 12.47 42.49
C GLY A 279 -5.08 12.16 41.00
N THR A 280 -5.44 13.07 40.08
CA THR A 280 -5.25 12.88 38.64
C THR A 280 -4.35 13.95 38.03
N LYS A 281 -3.59 13.57 37.01
CA LYS A 281 -2.65 14.44 36.30
C LYS A 281 -3.28 14.99 35.02
N ALA A 282 -2.82 16.16 34.58
CA ALA A 282 -3.14 16.69 33.26
C ALA A 282 -2.64 15.78 32.12
N HIS A 283 -3.04 16.09 30.89
CA HIS A 283 -2.47 15.44 29.71
C HIS A 283 -0.95 15.55 29.72
N ASP A 284 -0.25 14.51 29.24
CA ASP A 284 1.20 14.52 29.15
C ASP A 284 1.71 15.59 28.16
N LEU A 285 0.84 16.12 27.30
CA LEU A 285 1.13 17.27 26.45
C LEU A 285 1.30 18.56 27.28
N PHE A 286 0.60 18.68 28.41
CA PHE A 286 0.59 19.85 29.29
C PHE A 286 1.60 19.70 30.42
N VAL A 287 2.85 19.42 30.04
CA VAL A 287 3.98 19.36 30.97
C VAL A 287 5.03 20.41 30.62
N LEU A 288 5.71 20.90 31.65
CA LEU A 288 6.77 21.89 31.58
C LEU A 288 8.09 21.28 32.11
N PRO A 289 9.24 21.49 31.46
CA PRO A 289 10.52 21.12 32.04
C PRO A 289 10.89 22.09 33.17
N LEU A 290 11.00 21.59 34.40
CA LEU A 290 11.40 22.39 35.57
C LEU A 290 12.47 21.67 36.37
N CYS A 291 13.55 22.39 36.73
CA CYS A 291 14.52 21.88 37.71
C CYS A 291 13.86 21.68 39.08
N ARG A 292 14.35 20.73 39.90
CA ARG A 292 13.79 20.41 41.23
C ARG A 292 13.47 21.66 42.06
N LYS A 293 14.37 22.66 42.09
CA LYS A 293 14.16 23.92 42.81
C LYS A 293 12.92 24.68 42.33
N HIS A 294 12.77 24.88 41.02
CA HIS A 294 11.62 25.61 40.47
C HIS A 294 10.34 24.78 40.51
N HIS A 295 10.47 23.45 40.39
CA HIS A 295 9.36 22.53 40.60
C HIS A 295 8.79 22.68 42.02
N ASP A 296 9.64 22.69 43.03
CA ASP A 296 9.23 22.84 44.43
C ASP A 296 8.75 24.27 44.73
N GLU A 297 9.36 25.31 44.14
CA GLU A 297 8.89 26.71 44.20
C GLU A 297 7.46 26.85 43.68
N LEU A 298 7.14 26.19 42.56
CA LEU A 298 5.80 26.19 41.98
C LEU A 298 4.77 25.51 42.90
N HIS A 299 5.10 24.34 43.47
CA HIS A 299 4.20 23.65 44.41
C HIS A 299 4.05 24.38 45.74
N ALA A 300 5.03 25.19 46.14
CA ALA A 300 4.96 25.98 47.37
C ALA A 300 3.97 27.14 47.23
N ASP A 301 4.06 27.91 46.13
CA ASP A 301 3.14 29.01 45.84
C ASP A 301 3.08 29.29 44.33
N THR A 302 1.97 28.90 43.71
CA THR A 302 1.77 29.09 42.26
C THR A 302 1.66 30.56 41.88
N VAL A 303 1.10 31.41 42.75
CA VAL A 303 0.89 32.83 42.43
C VAL A 303 2.23 33.55 42.37
N VAL A 304 3.05 33.36 43.41
CA VAL A 304 4.39 33.95 43.47
C VAL A 304 5.29 33.43 42.34
N PHE A 305 5.18 32.14 42.02
CA PHE A 305 5.90 31.55 40.90
C PHE A 305 5.52 32.20 39.57
N GLU A 306 4.22 32.32 39.29
CA GLU A 306 3.72 32.85 38.02
C GLU A 306 4.01 34.36 37.87
N GLU A 307 3.97 35.14 38.95
CA GLU A 307 4.39 36.55 38.94
C GLU A 307 5.87 36.71 38.55
N LYS A 308 6.72 35.75 38.92
CA LYS A 308 8.16 35.82 38.74
C LYS A 308 8.64 35.28 37.39
N TYR A 309 8.03 34.22 36.88
CA TYR A 309 8.50 33.51 35.68
C TYR A 309 7.50 33.51 34.52
N GLY A 310 6.29 34.04 34.74
CA GLY A 310 5.18 33.98 33.79
C GLY A 310 4.21 32.84 34.10
N SER A 311 2.98 32.94 33.57
CA SER A 311 1.92 31.95 33.83
C SER A 311 2.30 30.54 33.36
N GLN A 312 1.85 29.51 34.07
CA GLN A 312 2.08 28.13 33.63
C GLN A 312 1.55 27.87 32.22
N LEU A 313 0.40 28.46 31.86
CA LEU A 313 -0.21 28.33 30.53
C LEU A 313 0.70 28.88 29.43
N GLU A 314 1.29 30.05 29.65
CA GLU A 314 2.18 30.68 28.69
C GLU A 314 3.49 29.89 28.53
N LEU A 315 4.07 29.45 29.65
CA LEU A 315 5.28 28.65 29.64
C LEU A 315 5.08 27.31 28.91
N ILE A 316 3.94 26.64 29.14
CA ILE A 316 3.58 25.40 28.45
C ILE A 316 3.31 25.66 26.96
N PHE A 317 2.60 26.73 26.61
CA PHE A 317 2.32 27.07 25.21
C PHE A 317 3.61 27.26 24.41
N ARG A 318 4.55 28.07 24.94
CA ARG A 318 5.88 28.28 24.33
C ARG A 318 6.67 26.97 24.22
N PHE A 319 6.55 26.09 25.20
CA PHE A 319 7.25 24.81 25.19
C PHE A 319 6.67 23.83 24.16
N ILE A 320 5.33 23.75 24.05
CA ILE A 320 4.65 22.95 23.03
C ILE A 320 4.98 23.47 21.63
N ASP A 321 4.93 24.78 21.42
CA ASP A 321 5.31 25.41 20.14
C ASP A 321 6.75 25.03 19.75
N ARG A 322 7.70 25.14 20.68
CA ARG A 322 9.07 24.66 20.46
C ARG A 322 9.12 23.16 20.11
N ALA A 323 8.39 22.31 20.85
CA ALA A 323 8.39 20.87 20.62
C ALA A 323 7.85 20.50 19.22
N LEU A 324 6.83 21.22 18.75
CA LEU A 324 6.32 21.11 17.38
C LEU A 324 7.35 21.62 16.36
N ALA A 325 7.90 22.81 16.56
CA ALA A 325 8.82 23.45 15.64
C ALA A 325 10.11 22.65 15.40
N ILE A 326 10.57 21.90 16.40
CA ILE A 326 11.77 21.04 16.29
C ILE A 326 11.44 19.59 15.93
N GLY A 327 10.18 19.26 15.64
CA GLY A 327 9.76 17.93 15.18
C GLY A 327 9.76 16.83 16.24
N VAL A 328 9.69 17.18 17.53
CA VAL A 328 9.57 16.19 18.62
C VAL A 328 8.17 15.61 18.69
N LEU A 329 7.17 16.45 18.37
CA LEU A 329 5.79 16.06 18.15
C LEU A 329 5.52 16.20 16.64
N ALA A 330 5.68 15.10 15.90
CA ALA A 330 5.52 15.03 14.45
C ALA A 330 4.73 13.79 14.04
#